data_AF-X1E198-F1
#
_entry.id   AF-X1E198-F1
#
_cell.length_a   1.000
_cell.length_b   1.000
_cell.length_c   1.000
_cell.angle_alpha   90.00
_cell.angle_beta   90.00
_cell.angle_gamma   90.00
#
_symmetry.space_group_name_H-M   'P 1'
#
loop_
_entity.id
_entity.type
_entity.pdbx_description
1 polymer ?
#
loop_
_entity_poly.entity_id
_entity_poly.type
_entity_poly.pdbx_seq_one_letter_code
_entity_poly.pdbx_strand_id
1 'polypeptide(L)'
;FSHANYKAGFLPDGKINALEVDFHLNGGFSNDYSADIAETATLLMDSCYHLENVRIHGLCLKTNLGSNTSTRGFGKPQASAVMETVMDHGASVLALDSNLLRRRNLYQKGDRTITRTEIRDDVMATCWDRAVERSGYETLKAEVDDFNRSHKYTKRGIAVAGSKGNMGFIKTDDINRGLALIHVQRDATVSVNHSGIEMGQGINTRMAQVTADALGVSVENVEVTDTQSSLIPNTPPTSMVSTDLCGEAILKACAKLNDTLSACEGTFEQKVH
;
A
#
# COMPACT_ATOMS: atom_id res chain seq x y z
N PHE A 1 -2.11 9.32 -19.97
CA PHE A 1 -0.64 9.39 -19.94
C PHE A 1 -0.20 10.11 -18.67
N SER A 2 1.04 9.88 -18.24
CA SER A 2 1.75 10.68 -17.23
C SER A 2 3.07 11.17 -17.82
N HIS A 3 3.51 12.35 -17.42
CA HIS A 3 4.74 12.98 -17.90
C HIS A 3 5.48 13.61 -16.73
N ALA A 4 6.80 13.50 -16.69
CA ALA A 4 7.62 14.11 -15.65
C ALA A 4 8.84 14.80 -16.26
N ASN A 5 9.07 16.04 -15.87
CA ASN A 5 10.38 16.69 -16.00
C ASN A 5 11.04 16.68 -14.64
N TYR A 6 12.34 16.40 -14.57
CA TYR A 6 13.04 16.43 -13.30
C TYR A 6 14.46 16.97 -13.43
N LYS A 7 15.00 17.42 -12.29
CA LYS A 7 16.40 17.77 -12.10
C LYS A 7 16.86 17.17 -10.78
N ALA A 8 17.92 16.38 -10.83
CA ALA A 8 18.49 15.73 -9.64
C ALA A 8 19.96 16.13 -9.46
N GLY A 9 20.35 16.41 -8.22
CA GLY A 9 21.73 16.63 -7.82
C GLY A 9 22.19 15.47 -6.95
N PHE A 10 23.31 14.86 -7.32
CA PHE A 10 23.94 13.78 -6.57
C PHE A 10 25.33 14.22 -6.08
N LEU A 11 25.72 13.71 -4.92
CA LEU A 11 27.10 13.77 -4.44
C LEU A 11 27.95 12.74 -5.18
N PRO A 12 29.30 12.90 -5.21
CA PRO A 12 30.20 11.95 -5.88
C PRO A 12 30.10 10.52 -5.35
N ASP A 13 29.64 10.35 -4.11
CA ASP A 13 29.46 9.05 -3.49
C ASP A 13 28.12 8.38 -3.86
N GLY A 14 27.29 9.04 -4.67
CA GLY A 14 26.00 8.50 -5.13
C GLY A 14 24.83 8.82 -4.20
N LYS A 15 25.02 9.57 -3.11
CA LYS A 15 23.87 10.09 -2.35
C LYS A 15 23.14 11.18 -3.13
N ILE A 16 21.81 11.11 -3.17
CA ILE A 16 20.97 12.16 -3.72
C ILE A 16 20.94 13.34 -2.73
N ASN A 17 21.30 14.52 -3.22
CA ASN A 17 21.35 15.75 -2.42
C ASN A 17 20.11 16.61 -2.63
N ALA A 18 19.64 16.72 -3.88
CA ALA A 18 18.49 17.52 -4.24
C ALA A 18 17.68 16.90 -5.37
N LEU A 19 16.35 17.04 -5.32
CA LEU A 19 15.44 16.60 -6.37
C LEU A 19 14.34 17.64 -6.63
N GLU A 20 14.19 18.04 -7.89
CA GLU A 20 13.08 18.82 -8.38
C GLU A 20 12.30 18.02 -9.44
N VAL A 21 10.98 17.96 -9.32
CA VAL A 21 10.11 17.23 -10.26
C VAL A 21 8.85 18.05 -10.60
N ASP A 22 8.59 18.25 -11.88
CA ASP A 22 7.30 18.69 -12.43
C ASP A 22 6.58 17.46 -13.02
N PHE A 23 5.54 16.99 -12.33
CA PHE A 23 4.79 15.78 -12.68
C PHE A 23 3.38 16.12 -13.16
N HIS A 24 3.04 15.71 -14.36
CA HIS A 24 1.73 15.94 -14.98
C HIS A 24 1.00 14.63 -15.25
N LEU A 25 -0.24 14.55 -14.80
CA LEU A 25 -1.14 13.40 -15.02
C LEU A 25 -2.32 13.83 -15.88
N ASN A 26 -2.67 13.05 -16.90
CA ASN A 26 -3.87 13.30 -17.69
C ASN A 26 -5.11 12.74 -16.97
N GLY A 27 -6.00 13.61 -16.49
CA GLY A 27 -7.25 13.23 -15.80
C GLY A 27 -8.43 12.92 -16.73
N GLY A 28 -8.34 13.27 -18.01
CA GLY A 28 -9.48 13.19 -18.93
C GLY A 28 -10.47 14.36 -18.76
N PHE A 29 -11.73 14.16 -19.15
CA PHE A 29 -12.70 15.25 -19.25
C PHE A 29 -13.33 15.68 -17.91
N SER A 30 -13.38 14.78 -16.92
CA SER A 30 -13.89 15.02 -15.57
C SER A 30 -12.81 14.80 -14.50
N ASN A 31 -13.03 15.32 -13.29
CA ASN A 31 -12.06 15.16 -12.21
C ASN A 31 -11.97 13.71 -11.73
N ASP A 32 -13.11 13.06 -11.46
CA ASP A 32 -13.16 11.76 -10.78
C ASP A 32 -12.18 11.75 -9.58
N TYR A 33 -11.31 10.74 -9.45
CA TYR A 33 -10.21 10.69 -8.47
C TYR A 33 -8.89 11.29 -8.98
N SER A 34 -8.85 11.93 -10.15
CA SER A 34 -7.60 12.31 -10.82
C SER A 34 -6.76 13.31 -10.02
N ALA A 35 -7.39 14.27 -9.34
CA ALA A 35 -6.68 15.19 -8.43
C ALA A 35 -6.06 14.45 -7.23
N ASP A 36 -6.79 13.51 -6.63
CA ASP A 36 -6.31 12.70 -5.50
C ASP A 36 -5.17 11.77 -5.92
N ILE A 37 -5.23 11.23 -7.14
CA ILE A 37 -4.16 10.41 -7.73
C ILE A 37 -2.91 11.25 -7.97
N ALA A 38 -3.04 12.48 -8.49
CA ALA A 38 -1.91 13.39 -8.71
C ALA A 38 -1.27 13.83 -7.38
N GLU A 39 -2.08 14.11 -6.37
CA GLU A 39 -1.63 14.38 -5.01
C GLU A 39 -0.90 13.17 -4.41
N THR A 40 -1.48 11.97 -4.51
CA THR A 40 -0.86 10.74 -4.02
C THR A 40 0.48 10.48 -4.69
N ALA A 41 0.56 10.64 -6.02
CA ALA A 41 1.82 10.52 -6.76
C ALA A 41 2.87 11.52 -6.28
N THR A 42 2.46 12.76 -5.99
CA THR A 42 3.33 13.81 -5.47
C THR A 42 3.88 13.47 -4.08
N LEU A 43 3.01 13.02 -3.18
CA LEU A 43 3.36 12.70 -1.78
C LEU A 43 4.17 11.40 -1.63
N LEU A 44 4.16 10.54 -2.65
CA LEU A 44 4.86 9.24 -2.68
C LEU A 44 5.98 9.19 -3.73
N MET A 45 6.39 10.34 -4.28
CA MET A 45 7.47 10.44 -5.27
C MET A 45 8.82 9.99 -4.72
N ASP A 46 8.99 9.99 -3.41
CA ASP A 46 10.23 9.53 -2.76
C ASP A 46 10.46 8.02 -2.90
N SER A 47 9.44 7.24 -3.28
CA SER A 47 9.47 5.77 -3.33
C SER A 47 9.92 5.18 -1.99
N CYS A 48 11.21 4.88 -1.82
CA CYS A 48 11.81 4.40 -0.57
C CYS A 48 13.14 5.10 -0.24
N TYR A 49 13.43 6.23 -0.89
CA TYR A 49 14.70 6.93 -0.79
C TYR A 49 14.59 8.19 0.05
N HIS A 50 15.59 8.44 0.90
CA HIS A 50 15.68 9.65 1.69
C HIS A 50 16.06 10.85 0.81
N LEU A 51 15.23 11.89 0.83
CA LEU A 51 15.41 13.13 0.08
C LEU A 51 15.49 14.32 1.02
N GLU A 52 16.70 14.85 1.23
CA GLU A 52 16.92 15.99 2.13
C GLU A 52 16.33 17.29 1.54
N ASN A 53 16.66 17.58 0.28
CA ASN A 53 16.19 18.77 -0.44
C ASN A 53 15.27 18.35 -1.59
N VAL A 54 13.98 18.64 -1.48
CA VAL A 54 13.01 18.18 -2.50
C VAL A 54 11.97 19.25 -2.81
N ARG A 55 11.64 19.37 -4.10
CA ARG A 55 10.51 20.17 -4.60
C ARG A 55 9.77 19.36 -5.65
N ILE A 56 8.52 19.00 -5.37
CA ILE A 56 7.68 18.28 -6.34
C ILE A 56 6.43 19.10 -6.59
N HIS A 57 6.13 19.31 -7.86
CA HIS A 57 4.94 19.99 -8.34
C HIS A 57 4.12 19.02 -9.18
N GLY A 58 2.96 18.61 -8.65
CA GLY A 58 2.05 17.69 -9.31
C GLY A 58 0.84 18.41 -9.89
N LEU A 59 0.52 18.16 -11.17
CA LEU A 59 -0.66 18.71 -11.83
C LEU A 59 -1.52 17.62 -12.45
N CYS A 60 -2.83 17.71 -12.25
CA CYS A 60 -3.82 16.96 -12.99
C CYS A 60 -4.34 17.81 -14.17
N LEU A 61 -4.09 17.35 -15.39
CA LEU A 61 -4.48 18.02 -16.63
C LEU A 61 -5.86 17.55 -17.09
N LYS A 62 -6.77 18.50 -17.33
CA LYS A 62 -8.04 18.25 -18.01
C LYS A 62 -7.82 18.11 -19.52
N THR A 63 -8.37 17.07 -20.12
CA THR A 63 -8.29 16.83 -21.57
C THR A 63 -9.63 16.38 -22.15
N ASN A 64 -9.76 16.34 -23.48
CA ASN A 64 -10.96 15.85 -24.17
C ASN A 64 -10.97 14.32 -24.36
N LEU A 65 -10.32 13.57 -23.48
CA LEU A 65 -10.33 12.11 -23.46
C LEU A 65 -11.31 11.59 -22.39
N GLY A 66 -11.65 10.30 -22.46
CA GLY A 66 -12.40 9.62 -21.40
C GLY A 66 -11.78 9.85 -20.02
N SER A 67 -12.61 10.00 -18.99
CA SER A 67 -12.14 10.24 -17.62
C SER A 67 -11.30 9.07 -17.15
N ASN A 68 -10.11 9.36 -16.64
CA ASN A 68 -9.36 8.37 -15.90
C ASN A 68 -9.92 8.27 -14.47
N THR A 69 -9.64 7.16 -13.81
CA THR A 69 -10.10 6.86 -12.45
C THR A 69 -9.04 6.02 -11.71
N SER A 70 -9.37 5.57 -10.51
CA SER A 70 -8.52 4.73 -9.69
C SER A 70 -8.07 3.47 -10.43
N THR A 71 -6.77 3.20 -10.39
CA THR A 71 -6.17 1.90 -10.70
C THR A 71 -5.27 1.47 -9.55
N ARG A 72 -4.97 0.18 -9.44
CA ARG A 72 -4.21 -0.38 -8.31
C ARG A 72 -2.87 0.36 -8.14
N GLY A 73 -2.68 0.93 -6.96
CA GLY A 73 -1.51 1.76 -6.60
C GLY A 73 -1.79 3.26 -6.56
N PHE A 74 -2.87 3.74 -7.21
CA PHE A 74 -3.42 5.08 -7.02
C PHE A 74 -2.38 6.21 -7.16
N GLY A 75 -1.63 6.22 -8.27
CA GLY A 75 -0.61 7.25 -8.56
C GLY A 75 0.81 6.87 -8.11
N LYS A 76 0.93 5.99 -7.10
CA LYS A 76 2.24 5.51 -6.62
C LYS A 76 3.08 4.83 -7.73
N PRO A 77 2.55 3.93 -8.58
CA PRO A 77 3.36 3.33 -9.65
C PRO A 77 3.97 4.36 -10.60
N GLN A 78 3.23 5.41 -10.94
CA GLN A 78 3.70 6.51 -11.77
C GLN A 78 4.82 7.28 -11.08
N ALA A 79 4.66 7.57 -9.79
CA ALA A 79 5.65 8.26 -8.98
C ALA A 79 6.94 7.43 -8.80
N SER A 80 6.80 6.15 -8.46
CA SER A 80 7.92 5.22 -8.35
C SER A 80 8.66 5.07 -9.67
N ALA A 81 7.97 5.01 -10.82
CA ALA A 81 8.64 4.94 -12.11
C ALA A 81 9.53 6.16 -12.38
N VAL A 82 9.07 7.37 -12.01
CA VAL A 82 9.88 8.60 -12.12
C VAL A 82 11.10 8.51 -11.21
N MET A 83 10.90 8.16 -9.94
CA MET A 83 12.00 8.09 -8.97
C MET A 83 13.02 7.02 -9.33
N GLU A 84 12.60 5.84 -9.77
CA GLU A 84 13.50 4.77 -10.22
C GLU A 84 14.30 5.21 -11.47
N THR A 85 13.67 5.96 -12.37
CA THR A 85 14.37 6.56 -13.52
C THR A 85 15.43 7.58 -13.08
N VAL A 86 15.12 8.41 -12.09
CA VAL A 86 16.09 9.35 -11.49
C VAL A 86 17.28 8.59 -10.92
N MET A 87 17.05 7.48 -10.21
CA MET A 87 18.11 6.66 -9.62
C MET A 87 18.98 5.99 -10.70
N ASP A 88 18.39 5.43 -11.74
CA ASP A 88 19.14 4.82 -12.85
C ASP A 88 19.96 5.85 -13.62
N HIS A 89 19.41 7.04 -13.89
CA HIS A 89 20.16 8.11 -14.54
C HIS A 89 21.30 8.61 -13.65
N GLY A 90 21.08 8.75 -12.35
CA GLY A 90 22.13 9.09 -11.38
C GLY A 90 23.27 8.06 -11.37
N ALA A 91 22.92 6.77 -11.33
CA ALA A 91 23.90 5.69 -11.39
C ALA A 91 24.71 5.70 -12.68
N SER A 92 24.05 5.90 -13.83
CA SER A 92 24.70 5.99 -15.13
C SER A 92 25.66 7.16 -15.23
N VAL A 93 25.27 8.36 -14.78
CA VAL A 93 26.10 9.58 -14.83
C VAL A 93 27.32 9.46 -13.92
N LEU A 94 27.16 8.84 -12.75
CA LEU A 94 28.25 8.63 -11.79
C LEU A 94 29.08 7.38 -12.07
N ALA A 95 28.70 6.57 -13.06
CA ALA A 95 29.28 5.24 -13.33
C ALA A 95 29.30 4.34 -12.08
N LEU A 96 28.23 4.38 -11.28
CA LEU A 96 28.06 3.55 -10.09
C LEU A 96 27.12 2.37 -10.39
N ASP A 97 27.28 1.31 -9.61
CA ASP A 97 26.30 0.23 -9.58
C ASP A 97 24.94 0.77 -9.11
N SER A 98 23.89 0.50 -9.90
CA SER A 98 22.56 1.07 -9.66
C SER A 98 21.89 0.49 -8.41
N ASN A 99 22.18 -0.76 -8.06
CA ASN A 99 21.72 -1.38 -6.82
C ASN A 99 22.42 -0.76 -5.61
N LEU A 100 23.73 -0.56 -5.68
CA LEU A 100 24.49 0.11 -4.61
C LEU A 100 24.00 1.54 -4.39
N LEU A 101 23.78 2.30 -5.47
CA LEU A 101 23.25 3.66 -5.39
C LEU A 101 21.87 3.68 -4.72
N ARG A 102 20.94 2.79 -5.11
CA ARG A 102 19.62 2.68 -4.47
C ARG A 102 19.74 2.33 -2.99
N ARG A 103 20.53 1.30 -2.66
CA ARG A 103 20.76 0.82 -1.29
C ARG A 103 21.36 1.89 -0.37
N ARG A 104 22.22 2.77 -0.90
CA ARG A 104 22.83 3.90 -0.17
C ARG A 104 21.83 5.01 0.17
N ASN A 105 20.77 5.15 -0.62
CA ASN A 105 19.79 6.21 -0.50
C ASN A 105 18.50 5.78 0.19
N LEU A 106 18.36 4.51 0.62
CA LEU A 106 17.19 4.09 1.38
C LEU A 106 17.00 4.96 2.63
N TYR A 107 15.75 5.19 3.00
CA TYR A 107 15.42 5.70 4.33
C TYR A 107 16.04 4.84 5.44
N GLN A 108 16.23 5.48 6.60
CA GLN A 108 16.62 4.86 7.86
C GLN A 108 15.59 5.17 8.94
N LYS A 109 15.61 4.38 10.01
CA LYS A 109 14.83 4.67 11.21
C LYS A 109 15.14 6.07 11.75
N GLY A 110 14.10 6.84 12.05
CA GLY A 110 14.20 8.23 12.52
C GLY A 110 14.25 9.28 11.41
N ASP A 111 14.48 8.87 10.16
CA ASP A 111 14.35 9.77 9.02
C ASP A 111 12.90 10.26 8.89
N ARG A 112 12.75 11.38 8.20
CA ARG A 112 11.45 11.95 7.85
C ARG A 112 11.20 11.86 6.36
N THR A 113 10.00 11.44 5.98
CA THR A 113 9.55 11.45 4.59
C THR A 113 9.47 12.88 4.05
N ILE A 114 9.23 13.01 2.74
CA ILE A 114 8.95 14.30 2.09
C ILE A 114 7.71 15.00 2.66
N THR A 115 6.80 14.25 3.30
CA THR A 115 5.64 14.76 4.04
C THR A 115 5.91 15.00 5.53
N ARG A 116 7.18 14.91 5.95
CA ARG A 116 7.66 15.07 7.34
C ARG A 116 7.20 14.00 8.33
N THR A 117 6.65 12.89 7.84
CA THR A 117 6.28 11.73 8.66
C THR A 117 7.54 10.97 9.06
N GLU A 118 7.71 10.68 10.34
CA GLU A 118 8.84 9.92 10.86
C GLU A 118 8.74 8.42 10.49
N ILE A 119 9.84 7.84 10.03
CA ILE A 119 10.00 6.40 9.84
C ILE A 119 10.33 5.76 11.18
N ARG A 120 9.30 5.19 11.83
CA ARG A 120 9.42 4.59 13.18
C ARG A 120 10.02 3.18 13.14
N ASP A 121 9.48 2.35 12.25
CA ASP A 121 9.86 0.96 12.07
C ASP A 121 10.35 0.76 10.63
N ASP A 122 11.67 0.81 10.44
CA ASP A 122 12.28 0.58 9.13
C ASP A 122 12.72 -0.87 8.97
N VAL A 123 12.11 -1.56 8.00
CA VAL A 123 12.49 -2.91 7.57
C VAL A 123 13.01 -2.93 6.13
N MET A 124 13.09 -1.78 5.45
CA MET A 124 13.38 -1.72 4.02
C MET A 124 14.77 -2.25 3.70
N ALA A 125 15.79 -1.83 4.45
CA ALA A 125 17.15 -2.35 4.28
C ALA A 125 17.22 -3.87 4.49
N THR A 126 16.49 -4.40 5.48
CA THR A 126 16.42 -5.85 5.74
C THR A 126 15.71 -6.59 4.61
N CYS A 127 14.60 -6.07 4.11
CA CYS A 127 13.88 -6.64 2.97
C CYS A 127 14.74 -6.62 1.70
N TRP A 128 15.48 -5.53 1.49
CA TRP A 128 16.41 -5.37 0.38
C TRP A 128 17.51 -6.43 0.43
N ASP A 129 18.23 -6.52 1.55
CA ASP A 129 19.36 -7.43 1.71
C ASP A 129 18.90 -8.88 1.56
N ARG A 130 17.74 -9.24 2.14
CA ARG A 130 17.12 -10.57 1.95
C ARG A 130 16.72 -10.85 0.50
N ALA A 131 16.24 -9.86 -0.24
CA ALA A 131 15.87 -10.03 -1.65
C ALA A 131 17.11 -10.24 -2.53
N VAL A 132 18.18 -9.48 -2.29
CA VAL A 132 19.48 -9.62 -2.97
C VAL A 132 20.07 -11.00 -2.69
N GLU A 133 20.09 -11.43 -1.44
CA GLU A 133 20.61 -12.74 -1.03
C GLU A 133 19.80 -13.89 -1.65
N ARG A 134 18.48 -13.92 -1.44
CA ARG A 134 17.62 -15.03 -1.88
C ARG A 134 17.49 -15.17 -3.38
N SER A 135 17.66 -14.08 -4.13
CA SER A 135 17.67 -14.12 -5.59
C SER A 135 19.00 -14.59 -6.16
N GLY A 136 20.08 -14.65 -5.36
CA GLY A 136 21.43 -14.88 -5.87
C GLY A 136 21.90 -13.75 -6.79
N TYR A 137 21.50 -12.50 -6.48
CA TYR A 137 21.66 -11.34 -7.36
C TYR A 137 23.09 -11.17 -7.88
N GLU A 138 24.11 -11.28 -7.02
CA GLU A 138 25.51 -11.11 -7.41
C GLU A 138 25.97 -12.15 -8.45
N THR A 139 25.55 -13.40 -8.28
CA THR A 139 25.82 -14.48 -9.24
C THR A 139 25.11 -14.19 -10.57
N LEU A 140 23.82 -13.87 -10.53
CA LEU A 140 23.05 -13.56 -11.73
C LEU A 140 23.59 -12.33 -12.47
N LYS A 141 24.07 -11.33 -11.74
CA LYS A 141 24.69 -10.13 -12.32
C LYS A 141 25.96 -10.50 -13.11
N ALA A 142 26.83 -11.32 -12.53
CA ALA A 142 28.03 -11.79 -13.24
C ALA A 142 27.66 -12.58 -14.51
N GLU A 143 26.65 -13.46 -14.43
CA GLU A 143 26.14 -14.21 -15.59
C GLU A 143 25.54 -13.30 -16.68
N VAL A 144 24.82 -12.25 -16.28
CA VAL A 144 24.27 -11.24 -17.20
C VAL A 144 25.40 -10.50 -17.92
N ASP A 145 26.46 -10.11 -17.20
CA ASP A 145 27.61 -9.43 -17.79
C ASP A 145 28.36 -10.33 -18.79
N ASP A 146 28.58 -11.59 -18.45
CA ASP A 146 29.22 -12.58 -19.35
C ASP A 146 28.37 -12.87 -20.59
N PHE A 147 27.06 -13.02 -20.41
CA PHE A 147 26.13 -13.16 -21.53
C PHE A 147 26.20 -11.94 -22.45
N ASN A 148 26.17 -10.74 -21.87
CA ASN A 148 26.18 -9.49 -22.61
C ASN A 148 27.51 -9.23 -23.34
N ARG A 149 28.64 -9.75 -22.85
CA ARG A 149 29.94 -9.69 -23.55
C ARG A 149 29.96 -10.53 -24.83
N SER A 150 29.31 -11.69 -24.81
CA SER A 150 29.34 -12.68 -25.90
C SER A 150 28.19 -12.55 -26.90
N HIS A 151 27.09 -11.88 -26.56
CA HIS A 151 25.89 -11.76 -27.40
C HIS A 151 25.71 -10.34 -27.94
N LYS A 152 25.92 -10.15 -29.26
CA LYS A 152 25.87 -8.83 -29.90
C LYS A 152 24.45 -8.25 -30.00
N TYR A 153 23.47 -9.06 -30.40
CA TYR A 153 22.11 -8.62 -30.75
C TYR A 153 21.06 -8.94 -29.67
N THR A 154 21.46 -9.63 -28.61
CA THR A 154 20.57 -9.98 -27.50
C THR A 154 21.29 -9.65 -26.21
N LYS A 155 20.61 -8.91 -25.34
CA LYS A 155 21.14 -8.52 -24.03
C LYS A 155 20.19 -8.98 -22.93
N ARG A 156 20.74 -9.19 -21.74
CA ARG A 156 20.00 -9.43 -20.50
C ARG A 156 20.21 -8.25 -19.56
N GLY A 157 19.26 -8.07 -18.65
CA GLY A 157 19.34 -7.09 -17.58
C GLY A 157 18.79 -7.68 -16.29
N ILE A 158 19.29 -7.17 -15.18
CA ILE A 158 18.83 -7.51 -13.83
C ILE A 158 18.77 -6.23 -13.01
N ALA A 159 17.76 -6.10 -12.16
CA ALA A 159 17.56 -4.94 -11.31
C ALA A 159 16.87 -5.33 -10.00
N VAL A 160 17.12 -4.56 -8.94
CA VAL A 160 16.35 -4.60 -7.69
C VAL A 160 15.77 -3.21 -7.47
N ALA A 161 14.50 -3.16 -7.06
CA ALA A 161 13.82 -1.93 -6.72
C ALA A 161 13.11 -2.08 -5.37
N GLY A 162 13.09 -0.99 -4.62
CA GLY A 162 12.42 -0.91 -3.32
C GLY A 162 11.10 -0.17 -3.44
N SER A 163 10.19 -0.39 -2.51
CA SER A 163 8.92 0.33 -2.49
C SER A 163 8.39 0.50 -1.08
N LYS A 164 8.30 1.74 -0.60
CA LYS A 164 7.57 2.10 0.62
C LYS A 164 6.19 2.62 0.22
N GLY A 165 5.14 2.22 0.93
CA GLY A 165 3.79 2.75 0.76
C GLY A 165 3.25 3.28 2.06
N ASN A 166 2.60 4.44 2.02
CA ASN A 166 1.79 4.89 3.14
C ASN A 166 0.46 4.11 3.09
N MET A 167 0.03 3.58 4.23
CA MET A 167 -1.26 2.91 4.34
C MET A 167 -2.32 3.91 4.79
N GLY A 168 -3.48 3.89 4.14
CA GLY A 168 -4.63 4.73 4.49
C GLY A 168 -5.01 5.72 3.40
N PHE A 169 -6.16 6.35 3.58
CA PHE A 169 -6.60 7.46 2.73
C PHE A 169 -5.98 8.77 3.23
N ILE A 170 -5.44 9.57 2.30
CA ILE A 170 -4.66 10.77 2.63
C ILE A 170 -5.51 11.90 3.22
N LYS A 171 -6.78 12.05 2.83
CA LYS A 171 -7.51 13.30 3.01
C LYS A 171 -8.30 13.44 4.31
N THR A 172 -8.91 12.36 4.82
CA THR A 172 -9.82 12.48 5.97
C THR A 172 -9.86 11.21 6.80
N ASP A 173 -10.03 11.38 8.10
CA ASP A 173 -10.32 10.28 9.02
C ASP A 173 -11.69 9.65 8.73
N ASP A 174 -12.62 10.42 8.15
CA ASP A 174 -13.99 9.99 7.85
C ASP A 174 -14.06 8.77 6.92
N ILE A 175 -13.10 8.62 6.00
CA ILE A 175 -13.02 7.47 5.09
C ILE A 175 -12.04 6.39 5.56
N ASN A 176 -11.21 6.68 6.57
CA ASN A 176 -10.36 5.69 7.24
C ASN A 176 -11.14 4.97 8.36
N ARG A 177 -12.30 4.42 8.02
CA ARG A 177 -13.16 3.68 8.96
C ARG A 177 -13.66 2.38 8.37
N GLY A 178 -13.87 1.38 9.22
CA GLY A 178 -14.60 0.17 8.88
C GLY A 178 -15.91 0.13 9.65
N LEU A 179 -16.89 -0.56 9.10
CA LEU A 179 -18.15 -0.84 9.77
C LEU A 179 -18.43 -2.34 9.70
N ALA A 180 -19.00 -2.87 10.78
CA ALA A 180 -19.39 -4.26 10.89
C ALA A 180 -20.70 -4.38 11.67
N LEU A 181 -21.50 -5.37 11.31
CA LEU A 181 -22.71 -5.80 12.00
C LEU A 181 -22.60 -7.31 12.21
N ILE A 182 -22.73 -7.77 13.45
CA ILE A 182 -22.58 -9.17 13.82
C ILE A 182 -23.83 -9.61 14.57
N HIS A 183 -24.45 -10.68 14.10
CA HIS A 183 -25.57 -11.33 14.80
C HIS A 183 -25.15 -12.72 15.27
N VAL A 184 -25.41 -13.02 16.53
CA VAL A 184 -25.24 -14.36 17.10
C VAL A 184 -26.62 -14.98 17.28
N GLN A 185 -26.84 -16.11 16.64
CA GLN A 185 -28.09 -16.84 16.66
C GLN A 185 -28.17 -17.76 17.88
N ARG A 186 -29.36 -18.26 18.20
CA ARG A 186 -29.56 -19.16 19.36
C ARG A 186 -28.87 -20.51 19.23
N ASP A 187 -28.61 -20.96 18.00
CA ASP A 187 -27.86 -22.17 17.70
C ASP A 187 -26.33 -21.93 17.66
N ALA A 188 -25.88 -20.76 18.12
CA ALA A 188 -24.49 -20.30 18.12
C ALA A 188 -23.86 -20.09 16.73
N THR A 189 -24.66 -20.11 15.65
CA THR A 189 -24.20 -19.61 14.35
C THR A 189 -24.06 -18.09 14.38
N VAL A 190 -23.09 -17.57 13.64
CA VAL A 190 -22.74 -16.15 13.62
C VAL A 190 -22.84 -15.63 12.19
N SER A 191 -23.65 -14.60 11.96
CA SER A 191 -23.66 -13.89 10.68
C SER A 191 -22.94 -12.55 10.80
N VAL A 192 -22.11 -12.26 9.81
CA VAL A 192 -21.27 -11.07 9.76
C VAL A 192 -21.60 -10.30 8.48
N ASN A 193 -21.87 -9.00 8.62
CA ASN A 193 -21.88 -8.04 7.53
C ASN A 193 -20.78 -7.01 7.78
N HIS A 194 -20.08 -6.58 6.72
CA HIS A 194 -19.04 -5.55 6.85
C HIS A 194 -18.98 -4.61 5.65
N SER A 195 -18.37 -3.44 5.85
CA SER A 195 -18.26 -2.38 4.85
C SER A 195 -17.38 -2.70 3.64
N GLY A 196 -16.47 -3.67 3.76
CA GLY A 196 -15.57 -4.08 2.67
C GLY A 196 -16.26 -4.96 1.62
N ILE A 197 -15.88 -4.81 0.36
CA ILE A 197 -16.41 -5.56 -0.78
C ILE A 197 -15.41 -6.65 -1.20
N GLU A 198 -15.87 -7.89 -1.31
CA GLU A 198 -15.09 -8.98 -1.89
C GLU A 198 -14.95 -8.80 -3.41
N MET A 199 -13.72 -8.78 -3.89
CA MET A 199 -13.38 -8.64 -5.31
C MET A 199 -12.17 -9.51 -5.70
N GLY A 200 -11.92 -10.58 -4.94
CA GLY A 200 -10.87 -11.58 -5.14
C GLY A 200 -9.68 -11.46 -4.19
N GLN A 201 -9.66 -10.47 -3.30
CA GLN A 201 -8.61 -10.28 -2.30
C GLN A 201 -8.81 -11.16 -1.05
N GLY A 202 -9.98 -11.80 -0.89
CA GLY A 202 -10.28 -12.68 0.23
C GLY A 202 -10.59 -11.93 1.53
N ILE A 203 -11.25 -10.78 1.44
CA ILE A 203 -11.65 -10.02 2.64
C ILE A 203 -12.69 -10.80 3.45
N ASN A 204 -13.66 -11.45 2.81
CA ASN A 204 -14.70 -12.19 3.53
C ASN A 204 -14.09 -13.36 4.30
N THR A 205 -13.13 -14.08 3.70
CA THR A 205 -12.39 -15.17 4.37
C THR A 205 -11.68 -14.66 5.62
N ARG A 206 -11.00 -13.52 5.54
CA ARG A 206 -10.29 -12.93 6.68
C ARG A 206 -11.26 -12.46 7.77
N MET A 207 -12.39 -11.87 7.39
CA MET A 207 -13.40 -11.41 8.35
C MET A 207 -14.06 -12.57 9.09
N ALA A 208 -14.29 -13.71 8.42
CA ALA A 208 -14.73 -14.94 9.06
C ALA A 208 -13.71 -15.45 10.10
N GLN A 209 -12.43 -15.49 9.73
CA GLN A 209 -11.34 -15.91 10.62
C GLN A 209 -11.20 -15.00 11.84
N VAL A 210 -11.22 -13.68 11.64
CA VAL A 210 -11.14 -12.69 12.72
C VAL A 210 -12.33 -12.82 13.67
N THR A 211 -13.54 -13.01 13.13
CA THR A 211 -14.75 -13.18 13.95
C THR A 211 -14.69 -14.47 14.77
N ALA A 212 -14.28 -15.58 14.14
CA ALA A 212 -14.19 -16.88 14.78
C ALA A 212 -13.19 -16.87 15.94
N ASP A 213 -11.99 -16.31 15.71
CA ASP A 213 -10.97 -16.14 16.73
C ASP A 213 -11.45 -15.24 17.89
N ALA A 214 -12.06 -14.10 17.56
CA ALA A 214 -12.54 -13.14 18.56
C ALA A 214 -13.70 -13.64 19.43
N LEU A 215 -14.54 -14.55 18.91
CA LEU A 215 -15.66 -15.15 19.65
C LEU A 215 -15.33 -16.54 20.22
N GLY A 216 -14.15 -17.11 19.91
CA GLY A 216 -13.77 -18.44 20.35
C GLY A 216 -14.62 -19.57 19.74
N VAL A 217 -15.08 -19.42 18.50
CA VAL A 217 -15.90 -20.41 17.78
C VAL A 217 -15.17 -20.98 16.57
N SER A 218 -15.66 -22.10 16.03
CA SER A 218 -15.17 -22.61 14.74
C SER A 218 -15.51 -21.64 13.61
N VAL A 219 -14.60 -21.46 12.65
CA VAL A 219 -14.85 -20.65 11.45
C VAL A 219 -16.04 -21.17 10.63
N GLU A 220 -16.34 -22.47 10.72
CA GLU A 220 -17.51 -23.09 10.06
C GLU A 220 -18.84 -22.57 10.62
N ASN A 221 -18.83 -22.01 11.85
CA ASN A 221 -20.01 -21.39 12.46
C ASN A 221 -20.16 -19.91 12.08
N VAL A 222 -19.26 -19.35 11.26
CA VAL A 222 -19.28 -17.95 10.85
C VAL A 222 -19.64 -17.82 9.37
N GLU A 223 -20.75 -17.18 9.09
CA GLU A 223 -21.19 -16.84 7.74
C GLU A 223 -20.98 -15.34 7.48
N VAL A 224 -20.15 -14.99 6.50
CA VAL A 224 -20.02 -13.61 6.02
C VAL A 224 -20.98 -13.38 4.87
N THR A 225 -21.93 -12.49 5.10
CA THR A 225 -22.99 -12.11 4.16
C THR A 225 -22.52 -11.05 3.16
N ASP A 226 -23.24 -10.92 2.04
CA ASP A 226 -23.00 -9.85 1.07
C ASP A 226 -23.15 -8.46 1.70
N THR A 227 -22.25 -7.54 1.36
CA THR A 227 -22.32 -6.14 1.83
C THR A 227 -23.59 -5.46 1.35
N GLN A 228 -24.37 -4.92 2.30
CA GLN A 228 -25.65 -4.27 2.01
C GLN A 228 -25.76 -2.92 2.72
N SER A 229 -26.11 -1.87 1.95
CA SER A 229 -26.26 -0.52 2.48
C SER A 229 -27.46 -0.35 3.43
N SER A 230 -28.43 -1.27 3.38
CA SER A 230 -29.56 -1.34 4.33
C SER A 230 -29.13 -1.82 5.72
N LEU A 231 -28.05 -2.60 5.81
CA LEU A 231 -27.51 -3.10 7.07
C LEU A 231 -26.41 -2.18 7.60
N ILE A 232 -25.54 -1.72 6.70
CA ILE A 232 -24.39 -0.89 7.03
C ILE A 232 -24.33 0.31 6.06
N PRO A 233 -24.88 1.47 6.44
CA PRO A 233 -24.87 2.66 5.60
C PRO A 233 -23.53 3.40 5.66
N ASN A 234 -23.31 4.32 4.71
CA ASN A 234 -22.19 5.28 4.69
C ASN A 234 -20.80 4.64 4.71
N THR A 235 -20.65 3.51 4.03
CA THR A 235 -19.40 2.76 3.92
C THR A 235 -18.39 3.48 3.02
N PRO A 236 -17.10 3.53 3.39
CA PRO A 236 -16.06 3.99 2.49
C PRO A 236 -15.79 2.97 1.37
N PRO A 237 -15.20 3.40 0.25
CA PRO A 237 -14.83 2.49 -0.83
C PRO A 237 -13.81 1.45 -0.34
N THR A 238 -13.88 0.25 -0.92
CA THR A 238 -12.90 -0.80 -0.59
C THR A 238 -11.55 -0.49 -1.20
N SER A 239 -10.51 -0.49 -0.36
CA SER A 239 -9.13 -0.16 -0.73
C SER A 239 -8.14 -1.09 -0.02
N MET A 240 -6.84 -0.81 -0.15
CA MET A 240 -5.76 -1.59 0.46
C MET A 240 -5.85 -1.72 1.99
N VAL A 241 -6.54 -0.81 2.68
CA VAL A 241 -6.70 -0.82 4.15
C VAL A 241 -8.01 -1.43 4.62
N SER A 242 -8.89 -1.87 3.72
CA SER A 242 -10.23 -2.32 4.11
C SER A 242 -10.21 -3.56 4.99
N THR A 243 -9.22 -4.43 4.85
CA THR A 243 -9.08 -5.58 5.76
C THR A 243 -8.79 -5.13 7.18
N ASP A 244 -7.86 -4.20 7.37
CA ASP A 244 -7.50 -3.66 8.69
C ASP A 244 -8.70 -2.93 9.31
N LEU A 245 -9.34 -2.06 8.53
CA LEU A 245 -10.48 -1.26 8.99
C LEU A 245 -11.70 -2.11 9.34
N CYS A 246 -12.07 -3.07 8.49
CA CYS A 246 -13.20 -3.97 8.76
C CYS A 246 -12.86 -4.95 9.88
N GLY A 247 -11.63 -5.46 9.94
CA GLY A 247 -11.17 -6.34 11.01
C GLY A 247 -11.27 -5.66 12.38
N GLU A 248 -10.80 -4.43 12.50
CA GLU A 248 -10.92 -3.64 13.71
C GLU A 248 -12.38 -3.36 14.10
N ALA A 249 -13.26 -3.11 13.12
CA ALA A 249 -14.69 -2.94 13.37
C ALA A 249 -15.33 -4.24 13.91
N ILE A 250 -14.95 -5.39 13.36
CA ILE A 250 -15.38 -6.72 13.83
C ILE A 250 -14.88 -6.97 15.25
N LEU A 251 -13.59 -6.75 15.53
CA LEU A 251 -13.00 -6.94 16.86
C LEU A 251 -13.76 -6.12 17.92
N LYS A 252 -14.09 -4.86 17.61
CA LYS A 252 -14.91 -4.00 18.48
C LYS A 252 -16.33 -4.52 18.68
N ALA A 253 -16.96 -5.07 17.65
CA ALA A 253 -18.30 -5.66 17.76
C ALA A 253 -18.27 -6.95 18.59
N CYS A 254 -17.29 -7.84 18.35
CA CYS A 254 -17.08 -9.06 19.12
C CYS A 254 -16.78 -8.77 20.59
N ALA A 255 -15.96 -7.76 20.90
CA ALA A 255 -15.68 -7.37 22.28
C ALA A 255 -16.98 -7.00 23.04
N LYS A 256 -17.86 -6.20 22.43
CA LYS A 256 -19.17 -5.85 23.03
C LYS A 256 -20.07 -7.07 23.23
N LEU A 257 -20.05 -8.02 22.29
CA LEU A 257 -20.79 -9.27 22.41
C LEU A 257 -20.25 -10.11 23.57
N ASN A 258 -18.94 -10.29 23.66
CA ASN A 258 -18.29 -11.03 24.75
C ASN A 258 -18.55 -10.39 26.11
N ASP A 259 -18.52 -9.07 26.23
CA ASP A 259 -18.88 -8.36 27.47
C ASP A 259 -20.34 -8.64 27.88
N THR A 260 -21.25 -8.66 26.91
CA THR A 260 -22.68 -8.94 27.15
C THR A 260 -22.91 -10.41 27.51
N LEU A 261 -22.21 -11.33 26.83
CA LEU A 261 -22.34 -12.77 27.05
C LEU A 261 -21.71 -13.21 28.37
N SER A 262 -20.54 -12.68 28.72
CA SER A 262 -19.87 -12.97 30.00
C SER A 262 -20.69 -12.47 31.20
N ALA A 263 -21.39 -11.34 31.08
CA ALA A 263 -22.36 -10.90 32.10
C ALA A 263 -23.53 -11.90 32.27
N CYS A 264 -23.83 -12.69 31.23
CA CYS A 264 -24.85 -13.74 31.25
C CYS A 264 -24.34 -15.10 31.74
N GLU A 265 -23.02 -15.35 31.78
CA GLU A 265 -22.40 -16.63 32.16
C GLU A 265 -22.66 -17.05 33.63
N GLY A 266 -23.36 -16.22 34.41
CA GLY A 266 -23.89 -16.57 35.73
C GLY A 266 -25.41 -16.41 35.92
N THR A 267 -26.17 -16.03 34.88
CA THR A 267 -27.62 -15.70 34.99
C THR A 267 -28.53 -16.52 34.08
N PHE A 268 -27.99 -17.49 33.33
CA PHE A 268 -28.80 -18.53 32.68
C PHE A 268 -29.25 -19.58 33.71
N GLU A 269 -30.14 -19.20 34.62
CA GLU A 269 -31.09 -20.17 35.16
C GLU A 269 -31.88 -20.72 33.97
N GLN A 270 -31.75 -22.03 33.77
CA GLN A 270 -32.40 -22.83 32.74
C GLN A 270 -33.79 -22.28 32.38
N LYS A 271 -33.94 -21.72 31.17
CA LYS A 271 -35.28 -21.56 30.60
C LYS A 271 -35.75 -22.89 30.07
N VAL A 272 -36.41 -23.61 30.98
CA VAL A 272 -37.69 -24.34 30.86
C VAL A 272 -37.86 -25.22 29.63
N HIS A 273 -38.02 -26.52 29.92
CA HIS A 273 -38.48 -27.62 29.06
C HIS A 273 -39.50 -27.25 27.97
#